data_AF-A0A7C4LVM0-F1
#
_entry.id   AF-A0A7C4LVM0-F1
#
_cell.length_a   1.000
_cell.length_b   1.000
_cell.length_c   1.000
_cell.angle_alpha   90.00
_cell.angle_beta   90.00
_cell.angle_gamma   90.00
#
_symmetry.space_group_name_H-M   'P 1'
#
loop_
_entity.id
_entity.type
_entity.pdbx_description
1 polymer ?
#
loop_
_entity_poly.entity_id
_entity_poly.type
_entity_poly.pdbx_seq_one_letter_code
_entity_poly.pdbx_strand_id
1 'polypeptide(L)'
;MNKDTFKKAIKAFLWGAGLSLVVLPVFSLATYVYFDGDLLPALDSAYKLGSNTLSWTDVNGQLIINSDHNVGLGGLSPSTGASYPSYLATSGGLRLNTSLAKPTCDAVQGGTLWYTLSGAGVKDAVEICAKDASSSYAWRTIY
;
A
#
# COMPACT_ATOMS: atom_id res chain seq x y z
N MET A 1 33.07 3.24 -67.51
CA MET A 1 32.33 4.38 -66.91
C MET A 1 33.33 5.50 -66.63
N ASN A 2 33.16 6.69 -67.20
CA ASN A 2 34.14 7.78 -67.09
C ASN A 2 34.17 8.31 -65.63
N LYS A 3 35.37 8.64 -65.14
CA LYS A 3 35.67 9.13 -63.79
C LYS A 3 34.81 10.37 -63.43
N ASP A 4 34.44 11.17 -64.43
CA ASP A 4 33.59 12.35 -64.26
C ASP A 4 32.10 12.02 -64.09
N THR A 5 31.63 10.91 -64.67
CA THR A 5 30.27 10.41 -64.48
C THR A 5 30.08 9.83 -63.07
N PHE A 6 31.12 9.16 -62.53
CA PHE A 6 31.12 8.62 -61.17
C PHE A 6 31.12 9.73 -60.09
N LYS A 7 31.90 10.80 -60.30
CA LYS A 7 31.92 11.96 -59.38
C LYS A 7 30.60 12.74 -59.35
N LYS A 8 29.91 12.86 -60.49
CA LYS A 8 28.58 13.50 -60.55
C LYS A 8 27.51 12.67 -59.84
N ALA A 9 27.56 11.34 -59.95
CA ALA A 9 26.64 10.46 -59.23
C ALA A 9 26.81 10.52 -57.70
N ILE A 10 28.05 10.62 -57.21
CA ILE A 10 28.33 10.73 -55.77
C ILE A 10 27.89 12.10 -55.21
N LYS A 11 28.08 13.20 -55.96
CA LYS A 11 27.59 14.53 -55.53
C LYS A 11 26.05 14.59 -55.51
N ALA A 12 25.37 13.94 -56.46
CA ALA A 12 23.91 13.87 -56.46
C ALA A 12 23.37 13.03 -55.28
N PHE A 13 24.07 11.96 -54.89
CA PHE A 13 23.70 11.15 -53.73
C PHE A 13 23.93 11.88 -52.39
N LEU A 14 25.00 12.68 -52.29
CA LEU A 14 25.33 13.44 -51.07
C LEU A 14 24.53 14.74 -50.89
N TRP A 15 23.95 15.30 -51.97
CA TRP A 15 23.11 16.50 -51.91
C TRP A 15 21.61 16.21 -52.04
N GLY A 16 21.23 15.04 -52.56
CA GLY A 16 19.83 14.61 -52.72
C GLY A 16 19.28 13.79 -51.54
N ALA A 17 20.15 13.28 -50.67
CA ALA A 17 19.75 12.58 -49.45
C ALA A 17 19.91 13.48 -48.22
N GLY A 18 19.38 14.71 -48.30
CA GLY A 18 18.86 15.41 -47.13
C GLY A 18 17.59 14.71 -46.63
N LEU A 19 17.67 13.40 -46.37
CA LEU A 19 16.63 12.69 -45.67
C LEU A 19 16.76 13.09 -44.21
N SER A 20 16.05 14.16 -43.87
CA SER A 20 15.91 14.67 -42.53
C SER A 20 15.64 13.50 -41.57
N LEU A 21 16.65 13.12 -40.79
CA LEU A 21 16.47 12.26 -39.64
C LEU A 21 15.76 13.12 -38.59
N VAL A 22 14.47 13.34 -38.77
CA VAL A 22 13.61 13.84 -37.70
C VAL A 22 13.52 12.68 -36.73
N VAL A 23 14.41 12.67 -35.74
CA VAL A 23 14.17 11.93 -34.51
C VAL A 23 12.95 12.60 -33.89
N LEU A 24 11.76 12.13 -34.28
CA LEU A 24 10.55 12.46 -33.56
C LEU A 24 10.80 11.95 -32.13
N PRO A 25 10.78 12.80 -31.10
CA PRO A 25 10.70 12.28 -29.75
C PRO A 25 9.45 11.41 -29.74
N VAL A 26 9.64 10.12 -29.48
CA VAL A 26 8.53 9.25 -29.14
C VAL A 26 8.01 9.81 -27.82
N PHE A 27 7.07 10.76 -27.91
CA PHE A 27 6.26 11.17 -26.79
C PHE A 27 5.48 9.91 -26.42
N SER A 28 5.95 9.22 -25.39
CA SER A 28 5.15 8.26 -24.67
C SER A 28 3.97 9.04 -24.10
N LEU A 29 2.88 9.10 -24.87
CA LEU A 29 1.60 9.51 -24.32
C LEU A 29 1.23 8.37 -23.38
N ALA A 30 1.35 8.62 -22.07
CA ALA A 30 0.79 7.73 -21.08
C ALA A 30 -0.72 7.66 -21.34
N THR A 31 -1.16 6.61 -22.04
CA THR A 31 -2.58 6.35 -22.25
C THR A 31 -3.14 5.84 -20.95
N TYR A 32 -3.78 6.72 -20.20
CA TYR A 32 -4.60 6.31 -19.07
C TYR A 32 -5.88 5.69 -19.62
N VAL A 33 -6.11 4.41 -19.36
CA VAL A 33 -7.41 3.79 -19.62
C VAL A 33 -8.27 4.07 -18.40
N TYR A 34 -9.29 4.92 -18.56
CA TYR A 34 -10.29 5.13 -17.54
C TYR A 34 -11.40 4.08 -17.73
N PHE A 35 -11.68 3.30 -16.70
CA PHE A 35 -12.88 2.47 -16.69
C PHE A 35 -14.03 3.36 -16.20
N ASP A 36 -15.10 3.45 -16.98
CA ASP A 36 -16.31 4.22 -16.61
C ASP A 36 -17.21 3.45 -15.62
N GLY A 37 -16.64 2.53 -14.84
CA GLY A 37 -17.39 1.67 -13.94
C GLY A 37 -16.51 0.80 -13.04
N ASP A 38 -17.17 0.02 -12.19
CA ASP A 38 -16.52 -0.86 -11.22
C ASP A 38 -15.76 -2.01 -11.91
N LEU A 39 -14.59 -2.35 -11.37
CA LEU A 39 -13.86 -3.54 -11.76
C LEU A 39 -14.44 -4.77 -11.05
N LEU A 40 -15.29 -5.52 -11.75
CA LEU A 40 -15.96 -6.70 -11.21
C LEU A 40 -15.26 -8.01 -11.64
N PRO A 41 -15.05 -8.98 -10.72
CA PRO A 41 -14.55 -10.30 -11.10
C PRO A 41 -15.62 -11.10 -11.85
N ALA A 42 -15.19 -12.01 -12.74
CA ALA A 42 -16.11 -12.87 -13.49
C ALA A 42 -16.77 -13.97 -12.64
N LEU A 43 -16.20 -14.29 -11.47
CA LEU A 43 -16.68 -15.30 -10.54
C LEU A 43 -16.40 -14.85 -9.09
N ASP A 44 -17.32 -15.14 -8.19
CA ASP A 44 -17.19 -14.85 -6.77
C ASP A 44 -16.01 -15.63 -6.17
N SER A 45 -15.19 -14.93 -5.37
CA SER A 45 -14.07 -15.50 -4.60
C SER A 45 -12.98 -16.21 -5.43
N ALA A 46 -12.99 -16.11 -6.76
CA ALA A 46 -12.02 -16.79 -7.63
C ALA A 46 -10.74 -15.98 -7.89
N TYR A 47 -10.83 -14.65 -7.83
CA TYR A 47 -9.74 -13.74 -8.19
C TYR A 47 -9.20 -13.01 -6.97
N LYS A 48 -7.87 -12.87 -6.92
CA LYS A 48 -7.15 -12.08 -5.92
C LYS A 48 -6.64 -10.78 -6.55
N LEU A 49 -6.62 -9.71 -5.78
CA LEU A 49 -5.86 -8.51 -6.12
C LEU A 49 -4.44 -8.66 -5.56
N GLY A 50 -3.51 -9.06 -6.43
CA GLY A 50 -2.10 -9.35 -6.06
C GLY A 50 -1.82 -10.84 -5.79
N SER A 51 -0.62 -11.11 -5.26
CA SER A 51 -0.12 -12.46 -4.92
C SER A 51 0.71 -12.44 -3.63
N ASN A 52 1.18 -13.61 -3.19
CA ASN A 52 2.06 -13.73 -2.02
C ASN A 52 3.45 -13.11 -2.23
N THR A 53 3.82 -12.77 -3.47
CA THR A 53 5.12 -12.17 -3.83
C THR A 53 4.99 -10.81 -4.50
N LEU A 54 3.77 -10.41 -4.88
CA LEU A 54 3.46 -9.15 -5.54
C LEU A 54 2.19 -8.57 -4.90
N SER A 55 2.37 -7.75 -3.86
CA SER A 55 1.30 -7.01 -3.21
C SER A 55 1.19 -5.59 -3.77
N TRP A 56 -0.02 -5.05 -3.78
CA TRP A 56 -0.25 -3.63 -3.99
C TRP A 56 0.29 -2.87 -2.79
N THR A 57 0.98 -1.76 -3.01
CA THR A 57 1.43 -0.88 -1.91
C THR A 57 0.27 -0.10 -1.32
N ASP A 58 -0.63 0.38 -2.20
CA ASP A 58 -1.83 1.11 -1.83
C ASP A 58 -2.90 1.04 -2.93
N VAL A 59 -4.14 1.39 -2.57
CA VAL A 59 -5.23 1.68 -3.50
C VAL A 59 -5.64 3.14 -3.31
N ASN A 60 -5.26 3.98 -4.28
CA ASN A 60 -5.54 5.42 -4.33
C ASN A 60 -5.16 6.15 -3.03
N GLY A 61 -4.12 5.70 -2.34
CA GLY A 61 -3.71 6.24 -1.04
C GLY A 61 -4.77 6.12 0.07
N GLN A 62 -5.79 5.28 -0.05
CA GLN A 62 -6.82 5.10 0.98
C GLN A 62 -6.70 3.77 1.73
N LEU A 63 -6.39 2.71 0.99
CA LEU A 63 -6.07 1.40 1.51
C LEU A 63 -4.57 1.21 1.38
N ILE A 64 -3.85 1.02 2.48
CA ILE A 64 -2.40 0.75 2.46
C ILE A 64 -2.18 -0.69 2.89
N ILE A 65 -1.37 -1.44 2.14
CA ILE A 65 -0.98 -2.81 2.49
C ILE A 65 0.53 -2.79 2.67
N ASN A 66 0.99 -2.94 3.91
CA ASN A 66 2.44 -2.94 4.19
C ASN A 66 3.07 -4.31 3.84
N SER A 67 4.40 -4.40 3.92
CA SER A 67 5.14 -5.65 3.69
C SER A 67 4.80 -6.78 4.65
N ASP A 68 4.22 -6.44 5.81
CA ASP A 68 3.76 -7.41 6.82
C ASP A 68 2.30 -7.84 6.58
N HIS A 69 1.69 -7.42 5.47
CA HIS A 69 0.30 -7.67 5.11
C HIS A 69 -0.74 -7.03 6.05
N ASN A 70 -0.35 -5.98 6.77
CA ASN A 70 -1.29 -5.18 7.55
C ASN A 70 -2.06 -4.24 6.63
N VAL A 71 -3.38 -4.15 6.87
CA VAL A 71 -4.28 -3.26 6.14
C VAL A 71 -4.50 -1.98 6.96
N GLY A 72 -4.02 -0.86 6.44
CA GLY A 72 -4.32 0.48 6.96
C GLY A 72 -5.49 1.12 6.21
N LEU A 73 -6.38 1.79 6.94
CA LEU A 73 -7.45 2.60 6.40
C LEU A 73 -7.14 4.08 6.68
N GLY A 74 -7.27 4.96 5.68
CA GLY A 74 -7.19 6.41 5.88
C GLY A 74 -5.87 7.08 5.48
N GLY A 75 -5.05 6.42 4.66
CA GLY A 75 -4.10 7.12 3.78
C GLY A 75 -2.90 7.83 4.41
N LEU A 76 -2.61 7.59 5.69
CA LEU A 76 -1.36 8.05 6.29
C LEU A 76 -0.66 6.88 6.97
N SER A 77 0.65 6.76 6.71
CA SER A 77 1.57 6.22 7.71
C SER A 77 1.18 6.81 9.09
N PRO A 78 1.24 6.07 10.21
CA PRO A 78 0.81 6.55 11.54
C PRO A 78 1.56 7.78 12.12
N SER A 79 2.14 8.65 11.29
CA SER A 79 3.07 9.71 11.69
C SER A 79 2.68 11.14 11.35
N THR A 80 1.60 11.46 10.61
CA THR A 80 1.35 12.87 10.23
C THR A 80 -0.13 13.29 10.09
N GLY A 81 -0.84 13.43 11.22
CA GLY A 81 -1.69 14.60 11.48
C GLY A 81 -2.86 15.00 10.54
N ALA A 82 -3.40 14.15 9.66
CA ALA A 82 -4.66 14.48 8.99
C ALA A 82 -5.87 13.93 9.77
N SER A 83 -6.79 14.82 10.13
CA SER A 83 -8.05 14.51 10.82
C SER A 83 -9.06 13.84 9.89
N TYR A 84 -8.90 12.55 9.65
CA TYR A 84 -10.03 11.66 9.36
C TYR A 84 -10.52 11.05 10.67
N PRO A 85 -11.81 10.72 10.81
CA PRO A 85 -12.27 9.94 11.95
C PRO A 85 -11.53 8.60 11.98
N SER A 86 -10.52 8.47 12.85
CA SER A 86 -9.70 7.27 13.03
C SER A 86 -10.40 6.21 13.89
N TYR A 87 -11.70 5.99 13.68
CA TYR A 87 -12.46 4.97 14.40
C TYR A 87 -12.83 3.81 13.49
N LEU A 88 -12.67 2.59 14.01
CA LEU A 88 -13.21 1.39 13.40
C LEU A 88 -14.67 1.24 13.84
N ALA A 89 -15.61 1.36 12.91
CA ALA A 89 -17.01 1.04 13.17
C ALA A 89 -17.30 -0.41 12.80
N THR A 90 -17.87 -1.17 13.74
CA THR A 90 -18.36 -2.54 13.51
C THR A 90 -19.83 -2.62 13.88
N SER A 91 -20.64 -3.29 13.05
CA SER A 91 -22.06 -3.54 13.37
C SER A 91 -22.25 -4.66 14.41
N GLY A 92 -21.16 -5.30 14.83
CA GLY A 92 -21.14 -6.35 15.85
C GLY A 92 -19.95 -6.19 16.79
N GLY A 93 -19.55 -7.28 17.46
CA GLY A 93 -18.42 -7.27 18.39
C GLY A 93 -17.05 -7.35 17.71
N LEU A 94 -16.02 -6.93 18.45
CA LEU A 94 -14.62 -7.14 18.07
C LEU A 94 -14.10 -8.42 18.76
N ARG A 95 -13.69 -9.41 17.98
CA ARG A 95 -13.03 -10.62 18.51
C ARG A 95 -11.52 -10.39 18.55
N LEU A 96 -10.93 -10.46 19.74
CA LEU A 96 -9.48 -10.40 19.94
C LEU A 96 -8.93 -11.84 20.07
N ASN A 97 -8.05 -12.25 19.16
CA ASN A 97 -7.40 -13.56 19.18
C ASN A 97 -5.88 -13.40 19.33
N THR A 98 -5.48 -12.92 20.50
CA THR A 98 -4.10 -12.68 20.89
C THR A 98 -3.39 -14.01 21.14
N SER A 99 -2.51 -14.41 20.22
CA SER A 99 -1.69 -15.62 20.33
C SER A 99 -0.25 -15.36 20.80
N LEU A 100 0.17 -14.09 20.78
CA LEU A 100 1.50 -13.67 21.23
C LEU A 100 1.53 -13.46 22.75
N ALA A 101 2.73 -13.43 23.32
CA ALA A 101 2.91 -13.04 24.72
C ALA A 101 2.46 -11.59 24.92
N LYS A 102 1.74 -11.31 26.02
CA LYS A 102 1.37 -9.94 26.39
C LYS A 102 2.64 -9.09 26.56
N PRO A 103 2.80 -7.99 25.80
CA PRO A 103 3.99 -7.15 25.92
C PRO A 103 4.01 -6.41 27.26
N THR A 104 5.18 -5.90 27.63
CA THR A 104 5.29 -4.90 28.70
C THR A 104 4.43 -3.70 28.32
N CYS A 105 3.69 -3.14 29.27
CA CYS A 105 2.96 -1.91 29.04
C CYS A 105 3.92 -0.73 29.22
N ASP A 106 4.32 -0.12 28.11
CA ASP A 106 5.13 1.10 28.08
C ASP A 106 4.52 2.14 27.12
N ALA A 107 5.26 3.21 26.83
CA ALA A 107 4.79 4.29 25.97
C ALA A 107 4.49 3.85 24.53
N VAL A 108 5.10 2.78 24.04
CA VAL A 108 4.89 2.22 22.69
C VAL A 108 3.54 1.51 22.60
N GLN A 109 3.11 0.81 23.65
CA GLN A 109 1.83 0.08 23.66
C GLN A 109 0.69 0.87 24.30
N GLY A 110 0.90 2.14 24.67
CA GLY A 110 -0.14 2.99 25.27
C GLY A 110 -1.43 3.03 24.45
N GLY A 111 -2.57 2.80 25.09
CA GLY A 111 -3.90 2.74 24.46
C GLY A 111 -4.25 1.39 23.84
N THR A 112 -3.34 0.41 23.85
CA THR A 112 -3.59 -0.93 23.32
C THR A 112 -4.55 -1.70 24.23
N LEU A 113 -5.60 -2.26 23.64
CA LEU A 113 -6.43 -3.29 24.27
C LEU A 113 -5.78 -4.66 24.10
N TRP A 114 -5.71 -5.42 25.18
CA TRP A 114 -5.17 -6.76 25.19
C TRP A 114 -6.15 -7.73 25.82
N TYR A 115 -6.33 -8.88 25.19
CA TYR A 115 -7.06 -10.01 25.74
C TYR A 115 -6.08 -11.11 26.13
N THR A 116 -6.26 -11.73 27.28
CA THR A 116 -5.49 -12.91 27.69
C THR A 116 -6.46 -14.06 27.86
N LEU A 117 -6.37 -15.05 26.98
CA LEU A 117 -7.07 -16.32 27.14
C LEU A 117 -6.33 -17.17 28.16
N SER A 118 -7.01 -17.56 29.22
CA SER A 118 -6.44 -18.33 30.31
C SER A 118 -6.79 -19.81 30.19
N GLY A 119 -6.01 -20.66 30.87
CA GLY A 119 -6.29 -22.09 30.98
C GLY A 119 -7.54 -22.39 31.81
N ALA A 120 -7.93 -23.67 31.83
CA ALA A 120 -9.11 -24.12 32.59
C ALA A 120 -9.01 -23.75 34.09
N GLY A 121 -10.10 -23.20 34.63
CA GLY A 121 -10.17 -22.79 36.03
C GLY A 121 -9.53 -21.43 36.35
N VAL A 122 -8.97 -20.74 35.36
CA VAL A 122 -8.40 -19.39 35.49
C VAL A 122 -9.26 -18.40 34.71
N LYS A 123 -9.49 -17.20 35.25
CA LYS A 123 -10.26 -16.16 34.56
C LYS A 123 -9.47 -15.62 33.38
N ASP A 124 -10.17 -15.34 32.29
CA ASP A 124 -9.64 -14.50 31.21
C ASP A 124 -9.50 -13.05 31.69
N ALA A 125 -8.70 -12.27 30.97
CA ALA A 125 -8.51 -10.86 31.25
C ALA A 125 -8.62 -10.02 29.97
N VAL A 126 -9.38 -8.93 30.05
CA VAL A 126 -9.31 -7.81 29.10
C VAL A 126 -8.64 -6.66 29.83
N GLU A 127 -7.61 -6.08 29.23
CA GLU A 127 -6.81 -5.00 29.82
C GLU A 127 -6.52 -3.92 28.79
N ILE A 128 -6.32 -2.68 29.25
CA ILE A 128 -5.77 -1.57 28.44
C ILE A 128 -4.44 -1.10 29.02
N CYS A 129 -3.45 -0.89 28.17
CA CYS A 129 -2.19 -0.26 28.59
C CYS A 129 -2.42 1.24 28.74
N ALA A 130 -2.33 1.76 29.96
CA ALA A 130 -2.63 3.16 30.25
C ALA A 130 -1.58 3.81 31.15
N LYS A 131 -1.33 5.10 30.90
CA LYS A 131 -0.47 5.98 31.68
C LYS A 131 -1.28 6.60 32.82
N ASP A 132 -0.78 6.58 34.04
CA ASP A 132 -1.39 7.29 35.17
C ASP A 132 -0.82 8.71 35.37
N ALA A 133 -1.34 9.42 36.37
CA ALA A 133 -0.94 10.78 36.70
C ALA A 133 0.57 10.92 37.08
N SER A 134 1.21 9.83 37.50
CA SER A 134 2.65 9.78 37.80
C SER A 134 3.52 9.49 36.58
N SER A 135 2.92 9.43 35.40
CA SER A 135 3.56 9.00 34.15
C SER A 135 4.00 7.54 34.10
N SER A 136 3.45 6.69 34.98
CA SER A 136 3.72 5.26 34.98
C SER A 136 2.73 4.53 34.08
N TYR A 137 3.22 3.63 33.24
CA TYR A 137 2.41 2.79 32.38
C TYR A 137 2.14 1.44 33.05
N ALA A 138 0.89 1.02 33.05
CA ALA A 138 0.49 -0.29 33.55
C ALA A 138 -0.73 -0.83 32.79
N TRP A 139 -0.82 -2.15 32.71
CA TRP A 139 -2.03 -2.82 32.27
C TRP A 139 -3.14 -2.61 33.29
N ARG A 140 -4.28 -2.09 32.84
CA ARG A 140 -5.48 -1.85 33.65
C ARG A 140 -6.57 -2.81 33.20
N THR A 141 -7.03 -3.67 34.09
CA THR A 141 -8.15 -4.59 33.81
C THR A 141 -9.42 -3.80 33.53
N ILE A 142 -10.16 -4.22 32.52
CA ILE A 142 -11.49 -3.72 32.17
C ILE A 142 -12.49 -4.81 32.57
N TYR A 143 -13.39 -4.50 33.50
CA TYR A 143 -14.44 -5.39 33.99
C TYR A 143 -15.74 -4.62 34.23
#